data_AF-A0A2V6TJ43-F1
#
_entry.id   AF-A0A2V6TJ43-F1
#
_cell.length_a   1.000
_cell.length_b   1.000
_cell.length_c   1.000
_cell.angle_alpha   90.00
_cell.angle_beta   90.00
_cell.angle_gamma   90.00
#
_symmetry.space_group_name_H-M   'P 1'
#
loop_
_entity.id
_entity.type
_entity.pdbx_description
1 polymer ?
#
loop_
_entity_poly.entity_id
_entity_poly.type
_entity_poly.pdbx_seq_one_letter_code
_entity_poly.pdbx_strand_id
1 'polypeptide(L)'
;MQAGADDDKVREVPTWRESRRFSTTERVALEYAEAMTITGQTVSDELFARLKTIFDDGQIVELTAAVALENFRSKFNVPLGIEAQGFCVLPHLPSTPSP
;
A
#
# COMPACT_ATOMS: atom_id res chain seq x y z
N MET A 1 14.54 -5.48 -2.08
CA MET A 1 14.11 -5.03 -0.73
C MET A 1 15.34 -4.64 0.06
N GLN A 2 15.52 -3.35 0.40
CA GLN A 2 16.76 -2.85 1.04
C GLN A 2 16.55 -2.34 2.48
N ALA A 3 15.33 -2.44 3.01
CA ALA A 3 14.96 -1.94 4.35
C ALA A 3 14.74 -3.03 5.42
N GLY A 4 15.08 -4.29 5.15
CA GLY A 4 15.03 -5.37 6.16
C GLY A 4 13.63 -5.82 6.60
N ALA A 5 12.59 -5.54 5.81
CA ALA A 5 11.28 -6.12 6.05
C ALA A 5 11.31 -7.64 5.79
N ASP A 6 10.70 -8.41 6.68
CA ASP A 6 10.51 -9.86 6.54
C ASP A 6 9.75 -10.18 5.24
N ASP A 7 10.39 -10.92 4.33
CA ASP A 7 9.83 -11.30 3.03
C ASP A 7 8.47 -12.00 3.16
N ASP A 8 8.26 -12.79 4.21
CA ASP A 8 6.99 -13.48 4.43
C ASP A 8 5.89 -12.51 4.84
N LYS A 9 6.23 -11.48 5.62
CA LYS A 9 5.27 -10.41 5.96
C LYS A 9 4.87 -9.62 4.72
N VAL A 10 5.82 -9.35 3.83
CA VAL A 10 5.57 -8.60 2.58
C VAL A 10 4.63 -9.39 1.66
N ARG A 11 4.79 -10.72 1.57
CA ARG A 11 3.89 -11.59 0.80
C ARG A 11 2.45 -11.58 1.31
N GLU A 12 2.23 -11.26 2.58
CA GLU A 12 0.91 -11.21 3.20
C GLU A 12 0.23 -9.84 3.10
N VAL A 13 0.87 -8.83 2.49
CA VAL A 13 0.27 -7.51 2.29
C VAL A 13 -1.06 -7.57 1.51
N PRO A 14 -1.21 -8.34 0.41
CA PRO A 14 -2.49 -8.43 -0.29
C PRO A 14 -3.66 -8.99 0.54
N THR A 15 -3.36 -9.76 1.59
CA THR A 15 -4.34 -10.39 2.49
C THR A 15 -4.18 -9.93 3.94
N TRP A 16 -3.69 -8.70 4.13
CA TRP A 16 -3.28 -8.18 5.45
C TRP A 16 -4.37 -8.22 6.52
N ARG A 17 -5.65 -8.12 6.13
CA ARG A 17 -6.81 -8.19 7.03
C ARG A 17 -6.91 -9.54 7.73
N GLU A 18 -6.52 -10.61 7.04
CA GLU A 18 -6.53 -11.99 7.52
C GLU A 18 -5.22 -12.37 8.22
N SER A 19 -4.11 -11.70 7.86
CA SER A 19 -2.81 -11.96 8.44
C SER A 19 -2.68 -11.49 9.89
N ARG A 20 -2.06 -12.34 10.72
CA ARG A 20 -1.71 -12.05 12.11
C ARG A 20 -0.35 -11.35 12.25
N ARG A 21 0.40 -11.14 11.15
CA ARG A 21 1.73 -10.51 11.18
C ARG A 21 1.71 -8.99 11.26
N PHE A 22 0.56 -8.37 11.03
CA PHE A 22 0.40 -6.92 11.08
C PHE A 22 -0.15 -6.47 12.42
N SER A 23 0.55 -5.54 13.05
CA SER A 23 0.12 -4.84 14.26
C SER A 23 -1.12 -3.98 14.00
N THR A 24 -1.80 -3.52 15.05
CA THR A 24 -2.93 -2.59 14.94
C THR A 24 -2.54 -1.31 14.19
N THR A 25 -1.35 -0.76 14.47
CA THR A 25 -0.81 0.43 13.78
C THR A 25 -0.66 0.20 12.28
N GLU A 26 -0.03 -0.91 11.89
CA GLU A 26 0.17 -1.25 10.48
C GLU A 26 -1.15 -1.50 9.77
N ARG A 27 -2.10 -2.15 10.43
CA ARG A 27 -3.45 -2.39 9.90
C ARG A 27 -4.20 -1.08 9.61
N VAL A 28 -4.12 -0.08 10.49
CA VAL A 28 -4.73 1.23 10.25
C VAL A 28 -4.04 1.96 9.09
N ALA A 29 -2.71 1.89 9.01
CA ALA A 29 -1.97 2.49 7.89
C ALA A 29 -2.30 1.83 6.55
N LEU A 30 -2.45 0.50 6.51
CA LEU A 30 -2.85 -0.25 5.32
C LEU A 30 -4.30 0.07 4.90
N GLU A 31 -5.22 0.17 5.87
CA GLU A 31 -6.61 0.59 5.62
C GLU A 31 -6.67 2.00 5.02
N TYR A 32 -5.86 2.93 5.54
CA TYR A 32 -5.73 4.28 5.00
C TYR A 32 -5.15 4.29 3.58
N ALA A 33 -4.09 3.51 3.34
CA ALA A 33 -3.48 3.39 2.02
C ALA A 33 -4.46 2.83 0.97
N GLU A 34 -5.25 1.82 1.32
CA GLU A 34 -6.32 1.29 0.46
C GLU A 34 -7.37 2.37 0.14
N ALA A 35 -7.87 3.08 1.17
CA ALA A 35 -8.89 4.11 1.02
C ALA A 35 -8.44 5.28 0.13
N MET A 36 -7.15 5.62 0.13
CA MET A 36 -6.56 6.63 -0.76
C MET A 36 -6.34 6.16 -2.19
N THR A 37 -6.24 4.84 -2.42
CA THR A 37 -5.72 4.26 -3.66
C THR A 37 -6.80 3.63 -4.52
N ILE A 38 -7.76 2.95 -3.90
CA ILE A 38 -8.80 2.22 -4.61
C ILE A 38 -9.89 3.18 -5.07
N THR A 39 -10.09 3.27 -6.39
CA THR A 39 -11.14 4.10 -6.99
C THR A 39 -12.51 3.78 -6.38
N GLY A 40 -13.22 4.82 -5.94
CA GLY A 40 -14.54 4.72 -5.32
C GLY A 40 -14.51 4.57 -3.79
N GLN A 41 -13.32 4.40 -3.18
CA GLN A 41 -13.16 4.53 -1.74
C GLN A 41 -12.84 5.98 -1.35
N THR A 42 -13.10 6.31 -0.09
CA THR A 42 -12.72 7.58 0.52
C THR A 42 -12.18 7.32 1.92
N VAL A 43 -11.27 8.17 2.38
CA VAL A 43 -10.89 8.22 3.79
C VAL A 43 -12.09 8.78 4.56
N SER A 44 -12.68 7.98 5.45
CA SER A 44 -13.78 8.43 6.30
C SER A 44 -13.25 9.20 7.52
N ASP A 45 -14.12 10.02 8.13
CA ASP A 45 -13.76 10.76 9.35
C ASP A 45 -13.40 9.81 10.50
N GLU A 46 -14.05 8.64 10.59
CA GLU A 46 -13.74 7.62 11.60
C GLU A 46 -12.36 7.00 11.38
N LEU A 47 -11.98 6.74 10.13
CA LEU A 47 -10.65 6.23 9.79
C LEU A 47 -9.57 7.28 10.10
N PHE A 48 -9.83 8.54 9.77
CA PHE A 48 -8.91 9.63 10.06
C PHE A 48 -8.77 9.87 11.58
N ALA A 49 -9.86 9.76 12.34
CA ALA A 49 -9.83 9.81 13.79
C ALA A 49 -8.99 8.67 14.39
N ARG A 50 -9.09 7.44 13.85
CA ARG A 50 -8.25 6.29 14.25
C ARG A 50 -6.77 6.52 13.93
N LEU A 51 -6.43 7.18 12.83
CA LEU A 51 -5.03 7.55 12.55
C LEU A 51 -4.47 8.48 13.62
N LYS A 52 -5.24 9.50 14.01
CA LYS A 52 -4.84 10.48 15.03
C LYS A 52 -4.66 9.92 16.44
N THR A 53 -5.17 8.71 16.73
CA THR A 53 -4.89 8.05 18.02
C THR A 53 -3.55 7.31 18.02
N ILE A 54 -2.92 7.14 16.85
CA ILE A 54 -1.72 6.32 16.65
C ILE A 54 -0.54 7.16 16.16
N PHE A 55 -0.80 8.13 15.30
CA PHE A 55 0.19 8.99 14.66
C PHE A 55 -0.04 10.46 15.01
N ASP A 56 1.04 11.22 15.11
CA ASP A 56 0.96 12.68 15.14
C ASP A 56 0.67 13.25 13.73
N ASP A 57 0.34 14.55 13.67
CA ASP A 57 -0.02 15.21 12.42
C ASP A 57 1.11 15.17 11.37
N GLY A 58 2.37 15.23 11.80
CA GLY A 58 3.53 15.14 10.91
C GLY A 58 3.67 13.74 10.30
N GLN A 59 3.52 12.70 11.12
CA GLN A 59 3.52 11.31 10.70
C GLN A 59 2.37 10.99 9.73
N ILE A 60 1.18 11.57 9.96
CA ILE A 60 0.04 11.43 9.03
C ILE A 60 0.38 12.08 7.69
N VAL A 61 0.98 13.27 7.68
CA VAL A 61 1.43 13.95 6.45
C VAL A 61 2.46 13.11 5.71
N GLU A 62 3.45 12.54 6.40
CA GLU A 62 4.45 11.65 5.81
C GLU A 62 3.82 10.40 5.20
N LEU A 63 2.91 9.73 5.92
CA LEU A 63 2.16 8.57 5.42
C LEU A 63 1.36 8.92 4.16
N THR A 64 0.66 10.05 4.18
CA THR A 64 -0.13 10.56 3.04
C THR A 64 0.77 10.80 1.83
N ALA A 65 1.92 11.43 2.03
CA ALA A 65 2.87 11.72 0.96
C ALA A 65 3.45 10.43 0.36
N ALA A 66 3.77 9.44 1.18
CA ALA A 66 4.26 8.14 0.73
C ALA A 66 3.22 7.42 -0.16
N VAL A 67 1.96 7.34 0.30
CA VAL A 67 0.87 6.73 -0.47
C VAL A 67 0.62 7.48 -1.78
N ALA A 68 0.59 8.82 -1.73
CA ALA A 68 0.40 9.65 -2.92
C ALA A 68 1.52 9.45 -3.95
N LEU A 69 2.77 9.32 -3.52
CA LEU A 69 3.91 9.08 -4.41
C LEU A 69 3.80 7.74 -5.14
N GLU A 70 3.39 6.67 -4.45
CA GLU A 70 3.19 5.35 -5.09
C GLU A 70 2.00 5.35 -6.06
N ASN A 71 0.94 6.11 -5.75
CA ASN A 71 -0.18 6.31 -6.67
C ASN A 71 0.24 7.10 -7.91
N PHE A 72 1.08 8.11 -7.76
CA PHE A 72 1.68 8.83 -8.88
C PHE A 72 2.54 7.89 -9.74
N ARG A 73 3.46 7.14 -9.13
CA ARG A 73 4.32 6.17 -9.84
C ARG A 73 3.49 5.16 -10.61
N SER A 74 2.44 4.60 -10.01
CA SER A 74 1.52 3.67 -10.68
C SER A 74 0.88 4.26 -11.93
N LYS A 75 0.44 5.53 -11.87
CA LYS A 75 -0.22 6.22 -12.99
C LYS A 75 0.74 6.82 -14.01
N PHE A 76 1.99 7.06 -13.64
CA PHE A 76 3.02 7.62 -14.51
C PHE A 76 3.80 6.52 -15.24
N ASN A 77 4.21 5.48 -14.53
CA ASN A 77 5.09 4.44 -15.07
C ASN A 77 4.37 3.53 -16.06
N VAL A 78 3.13 3.13 -15.77
CA VAL A 78 2.39 2.15 -16.59
C VAL A 78 2.15 2.68 -18.02
N PRO A 79 1.62 3.90 -18.24
CA PRO A 79 1.42 4.41 -19.60
C PRO A 79 2.70 4.64 -20.39
N LEU A 80 3.83 4.83 -19.70
CA LEU A 80 5.14 5.05 -20.32
C LEU A 80 5.91 3.74 -20.57
N GLY A 81 5.33 2.59 -20.25
CA GLY A 81 5.99 1.29 -20.40
C GLY A 81 7.23 1.14 -19.49
N ILE A 82 7.28 1.84 -18.37
CA ILE A 82 8.35 1.68 -17.39
C ILE A 82 8.08 0.38 -16.60
N GLU A 83 8.78 -0.68 -16.98
CA GLU A 83 8.61 -2.00 -16.39
C GLU A 83 9.33 -2.16 -15.05
N ALA A 84 8.81 -3.06 -14.21
CA ALA A 84 9.48 -3.49 -13.00
C ALA A 84 10.77 -4.24 -13.37
N GLN A 85 11.90 -3.86 -12.80
CA GLN A 85 13.20 -4.48 -13.10
C GLN A 85 13.40 -5.84 -12.41
N GLY A 86 12.32 -6.58 -12.15
CA GLY A 86 12.34 -7.90 -11.51
C GLY A 86 12.65 -7.91 -10.01
N PHE A 87 12.74 -6.75 -9.35
CA PHE A 87 13.05 -6.66 -7.91
C PHE A 87 11.83 -6.83 -6.98
N CYS A 88 10.61 -6.80 -7.53
CA CYS A 88 9.37 -6.93 -6.78
C CYS A 88 8.71 -8.27 -7.11
N VAL A 89 8.37 -9.04 -6.08
CA VAL A 89 7.61 -10.29 -6.24
C VAL A 89 6.15 -9.90 -6.43
N LEU A 90 5.68 -9.88 -7.68
CA LEU A 90 4.26 -9.73 -7.93
C LEU A 90 3.53 -10.99 -7.42
N PRO A 91 2.36 -10.86 -6.76
CA PRO A 91 1.45 -11.99 -6.61
C PRO A 91 1.23 -12.60 -7.99
N HIS A 92 1.07 -13.92 -8.09
CA HIS A 92 0.72 -14.54 -9.36
C HIS A 92 -0.50 -13.76 -9.92
N LEU A 93 -0.32 -13.09 -11.04
CA LEU A 93 -1.44 -12.67 -11.87
C LEU A 93 -1.63 -13.81 -12.86
N PRO A 94 -2.87 -14.28 -13.10
CA PRO A 94 -3.10 -15.24 -14.15
C PRO A 94 -2.53 -14.64 -15.44
N SER A 95 -1.64 -15.37 -16.09
CA SER A 95 -1.00 -14.94 -17.34
C SER A 95 -2.09 -14.61 -18.35
N THR A 96 -2.22 -13.34 -18.73
CA THR A 96 -2.98 -12.96 -19.92
C THR A 96 -2.30 -13.62 -21.11
N PRO A 97 -3.02 -14.43 -21.92
CA PRO A 97 -2.42 -15.01 -23.12
C PRO A 97 -1.98 -13.87 -24.05
N SER A 98 -0.76 -13.99 -24.57
CA SER A 98 -0.27 -13.12 -25.64
C SER A 98 -1.20 -13.19 -26.87
N PRO A 99 -1.35 -12.10 -27.63
CA PRO A 99 -2.17 -12.07 -28.84
C PRO A 99 -1.70 -13.04 -29.92
#